data_AF-A0AB39XUK8-F1
#
_entry.id   AF-A0AB39XUK8-F1
#
_cell.length_a   1.000
_cell.length_b   1.000
_cell.length_c   1.000
_cell.angle_alpha   90.00
_cell.angle_beta   90.00
_cell.angle_gamma   90.00
#
_symmetry.space_group_name_H-M   'P 1'
#
loop_
_entity.id
_entity.type
_entity.pdbx_description
1 polymer ?
#
loop_
_entity_poly.entity_id
_entity_poly.type
_entity_poly.pdbx_seq_one_letter_code
_entity_poly.pdbx_strand_id
1 'polypeptide(L)' 'MENVRRYRALASLCRQQAAYRPLQTWELLGQAEHFEHLAEIELKAHFAACNAKGEDDAIGAAAWETPAAA' A
#
# COMPACT_ATOMS: atom_id res chain seq x y z
N MET A 1 6.31 -2.81 -0.01
CA MET A 1 6.12 -1.80 1.07
C MET A 1 6.96 -0.52 0.93
N GLU A 2 8.05 -0.51 0.16
CA GLU A 2 8.92 0.68 0.02
C GLU A 2 8.19 1.90 -0.56
N ASN A 3 7.40 1.70 -1.61
CA ASN A 3 6.55 2.74 -2.21
C ASN A 3 5.57 3.35 -1.20
N VAL A 4 4.91 2.53 -0.37
CA VAL A 4 4.02 3.01 0.70
C VAL A 4 4.74 3.95 1.65
N ARG A 5 5.96 3.59 2.08
CA ARG A 5 6.78 4.43 2.96
C ARG A 5 7.20 5.73 2.27
N ARG A 6 7.65 5.63 1.02
CA ARG A 6 8.06 6.78 0.22
C ARG A 6 6.91 7.78 0.03
N TYR A 7 5.73 7.32 -0.38
CA TYR A 7 4.59 8.19 -0.60
C TYR A 7 4.09 8.84 0.69
N ARG A 8 4.03 8.11 1.81
CA ARG A 8 3.68 8.69 3.11
C ARG A 8 4.68 9.75 3.58
N ALA A 9 5.97 9.55 3.31
CA ALA A 9 7.00 10.53 3.62
C ALA A 9 6.82 11.80 2.77
N LEU A 10 6.55 11.66 1.47
CA LEU A 10 6.26 12.79 0.58
C LEU A 10 5.00 13.56 1.04
N ALA A 11 3.91 12.86 1.37
CA ALA A 11 2.71 13.50 1.90
C ALA A 11 2.98 14.29 3.19
N SER A 12 3.78 13.72 4.10
CA SER A 12 4.19 14.38 5.34
C SER A 12 5.01 15.64 5.06
N LEU A 13 5.95 15.58 4.12
CA LEU A 13 6.76 16.71 3.70
C LEU A 13 5.90 17.83 3.10
N CYS A 14 4.97 17.51 2.22
CA CYS A 14 4.04 18.47 1.63
C CYS A 14 3.24 19.22 2.72
N ARG A 15 2.73 18.52 3.73
CA ARG A 15 2.03 19.15 4.87
C ARG A 15 2.93 20.05 5.71
N GLN A 16 4.16 19.61 5.97
CA GLN A 16 5.14 20.44 6.69
C GLN A 16 5.41 21.72 5.91
N GLN A 17 5.64 21.62 4.59
CA GLN A 17 5.84 22.79 3.74
C GLN A 17 4.61 23.71 3.72
N ALA A 18 3.40 23.16 3.70
CA ALA A 18 2.16 23.93 3.70
C ALA A 18 2.02 24.84 4.94
N ALA A 19 2.54 24.40 6.10
CA ALA A 19 2.55 25.18 7.33
C ALA A 19 3.45 26.44 7.26
N TYR A 20 4.48 26.42 6.41
CA TYR A 20 5.44 27.52 6.27
C TYR A 20 5.24 28.34 4.97
N ARG A 21 4.27 27.96 4.12
CA ARG A 21 4.07 28.57 2.80
C ARG A 21 2.59 28.92 2.54
N PRO A 22 2.04 29.96 3.20
CA PRO A 22 0.61 30.28 3.18
C PRO A 22 0.03 30.52 1.78
N LEU A 23 0.83 31.04 0.85
CA LEU A 23 0.40 31.28 -0.55
C LEU A 23 0.28 29.99 -1.38
N GLN A 24 0.94 28.91 -0.95
CA GLN A 24 0.98 27.62 -1.66
C GLN A 24 0.27 26.50 -0.88
N THR A 25 -0.38 26.82 0.24
CA THR A 25 -0.95 25.84 1.15
C THR A 25 -1.91 24.89 0.45
N TRP A 26 -2.83 25.41 -0.37
CA TRP A 26 -3.81 24.58 -1.09
C TRP A 26 -3.17 23.60 -2.08
N GLU A 27 -2.18 24.05 -2.84
CA GLU A 27 -1.44 23.20 -3.77
C GLU A 27 -0.68 22.10 -3.03
N LEU A 28 0.03 22.45 -1.96
CA LEU A 28 0.81 21.50 -1.16
C LEU A 28 -0.09 20.49 -0.43
N LEU A 29 -1.25 20.90 0.07
CA LEU A 29 -2.22 19.98 0.66
C LEU A 29 -2.82 19.03 -0.38
N GLY A 30 -3.10 19.51 -1.61
CA GLY A 30 -3.53 18.65 -2.71
C GLY A 30 -2.46 17.63 -3.12
N GLN A 31 -1.19 18.04 -3.17
CA GLN A 31 -0.07 17.11 -3.39
C GLN A 31 0.02 16.06 -2.26
N ALA A 32 -0.19 16.48 -1.01
CA ALA A 32 -0.17 15.55 0.12
C ALA A 32 -1.28 14.49 -0.01
N GLU A 33 -2.51 14.90 -0.30
CA GLU A 33 -3.64 14.00 -0.53
C GLU A 33 -3.37 13.02 -1.68
N HIS A 34 -2.81 13.51 -2.79
CA HIS A 34 -2.44 12.66 -3.92
C HIS A 34 -1.46 11.55 -3.52
N PHE A 35 -0.41 11.88 -2.76
CA PHE A 35 0.55 10.86 -2.31
C PHE A 35 -0.06 9.89 -1.30
N GLU A 36 -0.98 10.32 -0.43
CA GLU A 36 -1.69 9.40 0.45
C GLU A 36 -2.56 8.40 -0.31
N HIS A 37 -3.24 8.88 -1.35
CA HIS A 37 -4.03 8.02 -2.21
C HIS A 37 -3.16 6.96 -2.91
N LEU A 38 -2.00 7.35 -3.45
CA LEU A 38 -1.04 6.41 -4.03
C LEU A 38 -0.52 5.39 -3.01
N ALA A 39 -0.24 5.82 -1.77
CA ALA A 39 0.19 4.93 -0.70
C ALA A 39 -0.90 3.90 -0.33
N GLU A 40 -2.17 4.32 -0.34
CA GLU A 40 -3.31 3.45 -0.07
C GLU A 40 -3.49 2.40 -1.18
N ILE A 41 -3.42 2.81 -2.45
CA ILE A 41 -3.49 1.90 -3.61
C ILE A 41 -2.40 0.84 -3.50
N GLU A 42 -1.14 1.25 -3.30
CA GLU A 42 0.00 0.34 -3.19
C GLU A 42 -0.15 -0.62 -2.01
N LEU A 43 -0.67 -0.13 -0.87
CA LEU A 43 -0.90 -0.95 0.30
C LEU A 43 -1.97 -2.03 0.04
N LYS A 44 -3.08 -1.64 -0.58
CA LYS A 44 -4.15 -2.58 -0.97
C LYS A 44 -3.64 -3.62 -1.97
N ALA A 45 -2.88 -3.20 -2.98
CA ALA A 45 -2.29 -4.10 -3.97
C ALA A 45 -1.34 -5.11 -3.32
N HIS A 46 -0.48 -4.65 -2.38
CA HIS A 46 0.42 -5.52 -1.65
C HIS A 46 -0.34 -6.58 -0.84
N PHE A 47 -1.37 -6.20 -0.10
CA PHE A 47 -2.16 -7.16 0.67
C PHE A 47 -2.93 -8.14 -0.23
N ALA A 48 -3.50 -7.66 -1.35
CA ALA A 48 -4.14 -8.54 -2.33
C ALA A 48 -3.17 -9.60 -2.86
N ALA A 49 -1.94 -9.21 -3.20
CA ALA A 49 -0.90 -10.13 -3.67
C ALA A 49 -0.47 -11.13 -2.58
N CYS A 50 -0.30 -10.67 -1.33
CA CYS A 50 0.03 -11.56 -0.22
C CYS A 50 -1.08 -12.60 0.05
N ASN A 51 -2.34 -12.17 -0.01
CA ASN A 51 -3.48 -13.05 0.23
C ASN A 51 -3.63 -14.10 -0.88
N ALA A 52 -3.49 -13.70 -2.14
CA ALA A 52 -3.53 -14.63 -3.28
C ALA A 52 -2.43 -15.71 -3.17
N LYS A 53 -1.22 -15.31 -2.79
CA LYS A 53 -0.13 -16.27 -2.55
C LYS A 53 -0.43 -17.23 -1.40
N GLY A 54 -1.03 -16.74 -0.32
CA GLY A 54 -1.43 -17.59 0.81
C GLY A 54 -2.51 -18.60 0.44
N GLU A 55 -3.44 -18.24 -0.45
CA GLU A 55 -4.42 -19.17 -1.01
C GLU A 55 -3.77 -20.23 -1.90
N ASP A 56 -2.84 -19.84 -2.78
CA ASP A 56 -2.10 -20.79 -3.62
C ASP A 56 -1.27 -21.78 -2.78
N ASP A 57 -0.58 -21.27 -1.75
CA ASP A 57 0.20 -22.11 -0.82
C ASP A 57 -0.72 -23.05 -0.03
N ALA A 58 -1.92 -22.61 0.36
CA ALA A 58 -2.90 -23.44 1.06
C ALA A 58 -3.55 -24.51 0.16
N ILE A 59 -3.85 -24.19 -1.11
CA ILE A 59 -4.35 -25.15 -2.11
C ILE A 59 -3.27 -26.18 -2.43
N GLY A 60 -2.04 -25.72 -2.65
CA GLY A 60 -0.88 -26.59 -2.81
C GLY A 60 -0.70 -27.48 -1.58
N ALA A 61 -0.95 -26.95 -0.39
CA ALA A 61 -0.84 -27.70 0.85
C ALA A 61 -1.90 -28.81 0.98
N ALA A 62 -3.17 -28.49 0.70
CA ALA A 62 -4.25 -29.46 0.71
C ALA A 62 -4.05 -30.57 -0.34
N ALA A 63 -3.43 -30.27 -1.47
CA ALA A 63 -3.20 -31.24 -2.54
C ALA A 63 -2.25 -32.38 -2.13
N TRP A 64 -1.23 -32.12 -1.30
CA TRP A 64 -0.30 -33.15 -0.82
C TRP A 64 -0.81 -33.92 0.40
N GLU A 65 -1.82 -33.40 1.09
CA GLU A 65 -2.44 -34.00 2.28
C GLU A 65 -3.60 -34.96 1.96
N THR A 66 -4.01 -35.13 0.69
CA THR A 66 -5.02 -36.13 0.31
C THR A 66 -4.39 -37.53 0.18
N PRO A 67 -4.54 -38.47 1.15
CA PRO A 67 -4.19 -39.86 0.89
C PRO A 67 -5.19 -40.42 -0.13
N ALA A 68 -4.68 -41.01 -1.21
CA ALA A 68 -5.50 -41.81 -2.12
C ALA A 68 -6.10 -42.97 -1.32
N ALA A 69 -7.40 -42.88 -1.00
CA ALA A 69 -8.13 -43.95 -0.35
C ALA A 69 -8.17 -45.18 -1.27
N ALA A 70 -7.68 -46.31 -0.76
CA ALA A 70 -7.59 -47.62 -1.40
C ALA A 70 -8.89 -48.43 -1.29
#